data_AF-A0A353GG63-F1
#
_entry.id   AF-A0A353GG63-F1
#
_cell.length_a   1.000
_cell.length_b   1.000
_cell.length_c   1.000
_cell.angle_alpha   90.00
_cell.angle_beta   90.00
_cell.angle_gamma   90.00
#
_symmetry.space_group_name_H-M   'P 1'
#
loop_
_entity.id
_entity.type
_entity.pdbx_description
1 polymer ?
#
loop_
_entity_poly.entity_id
_entity_poly.type
_entity_poly.pdbx_seq_one_letter_code
_entity_poly.pdbx_strand_id
1 'polypeptide(L)'
;MSDPDPRIAWYTQSIRCICQGHCGSLTPLPPQDDIFDLGVALTQLGNVMEKRMAEMRTLAHLTESINTGLTLDEVLDQVYHSFRAIIPYDRIGFSLLSEDGESAVATWARSSESDLQIQKGFMAPIHGSSLWGILQSGTPRILNDLEEYLAQHPDSEPTQLIVHEGLRSSLTCPLIANDKRVGFMFFSSKQ
;
A
#
# COMPACT_ATOMS: atom_id res chain seq x y z
N MET A 1 42.14 -37.27 -17.64
CA MET A 1 40.89 -36.93 -16.94
C MET A 1 41.15 -35.65 -16.19
N SER A 2 40.62 -34.51 -16.66
CA SER A 2 40.79 -33.24 -15.96
C SER A 2 40.05 -33.29 -14.63
N ASP A 3 40.70 -32.83 -13.58
CA ASP A 3 40.12 -32.66 -12.25
C ASP A 3 38.90 -31.71 -12.36
N PRO A 4 37.71 -32.06 -11.83
CA PRO A 4 36.56 -31.18 -11.89
C PRO A 4 36.86 -29.83 -11.24
N ASP A 5 36.52 -28.75 -11.95
CA ASP A 5 36.75 -27.39 -11.49
C ASP A 5 36.08 -27.17 -10.13
N PRO A 6 36.84 -26.77 -9.09
CA PRO A 6 36.32 -26.61 -7.72
C PRO A 6 35.19 -25.58 -7.63
N ARG A 7 35.04 -24.69 -8.63
CA ARG A 7 33.94 -23.72 -8.73
C ARG A 7 32.61 -24.39 -9.02
N ILE A 8 32.57 -25.55 -9.67
CA ILE A 8 31.33 -26.30 -9.94
C ILE A 8 30.66 -26.76 -8.63
N ALA A 9 31.47 -27.17 -7.65
CA ALA A 9 30.96 -27.52 -6.32
C ALA A 9 30.34 -26.30 -5.63
N TRP A 10 30.99 -25.13 -5.77
CA TRP A 10 30.45 -23.86 -5.27
C TRP A 10 29.11 -23.50 -5.93
N TYR A 11 29.01 -23.57 -7.27
CA TYR A 11 27.75 -23.32 -8.00
C TYR A 11 26.62 -24.23 -7.54
N THR A 12 26.91 -25.52 -7.41
CA THR A 12 25.93 -26.52 -6.98
C THR A 12 25.42 -26.21 -5.57
N GLN A 13 26.31 -25.78 -4.68
CA GLN A 13 25.93 -25.40 -3.32
C GLN A 13 25.13 -24.09 -3.29
N SER A 14 25.54 -23.07 -4.06
CA SER A 14 24.84 -21.79 -4.19
C SER A 14 23.40 -21.96 -4.70
N ILE A 15 23.20 -22.82 -5.71
CA ILE A 15 21.86 -23.13 -6.24
C ILE A 15 20.99 -23.83 -5.19
N ARG A 16 21.55 -24.76 -4.39
CA ARG A 16 20.81 -25.41 -3.30
C ARG A 16 20.39 -24.41 -2.23
N CYS A 17 21.27 -23.50 -1.85
CA CYS A 17 20.97 -22.44 -0.89
C CYS A 17 19.80 -21.56 -1.37
N ILE A 18 19.81 -21.15 -2.65
CA ILE A 18 18.71 -20.39 -3.26
C ILE A 18 17.40 -21.20 -3.26
N CYS A 19 17.43 -22.48 -3.65
CA CYS A 19 16.24 -23.34 -3.62
C CYS A 19 15.69 -23.59 -2.21
N GLN A 20 16.53 -23.48 -1.18
CA GLN A 20 16.15 -23.61 0.23
C GLN A 20 15.78 -22.27 0.87
N GLY A 21 15.73 -21.18 0.11
CA GLY A 21 15.32 -19.85 0.59
C GLY A 21 16.32 -19.17 1.53
N HIS A 22 17.57 -19.62 1.54
CA HIS A 22 18.67 -19.05 2.32
C HIS A 22 19.73 -18.52 1.35
N CYS A 23 19.72 -17.23 1.02
CA CYS A 23 20.78 -16.66 0.19
C CYS A 23 21.75 -15.87 1.08
N GLY A 24 22.84 -16.53 1.49
CA GLY A 24 23.96 -15.79 2.08
C GLY A 24 24.65 -14.89 1.04
N SER A 25 25.65 -14.14 1.46
CA SER A 25 26.52 -13.37 0.55
C SER A 25 27.26 -14.31 -0.42
N LEU A 26 26.72 -14.46 -1.64
CA LEU A 26 27.34 -15.24 -2.71
C LEU A 26 28.36 -14.39 -3.45
N THR A 27 29.65 -14.60 -3.17
CA THR A 27 30.76 -13.97 -3.89
C THR A 27 31.32 -14.91 -4.96
N PRO A 28 31.34 -14.50 -6.25
CA PRO A 28 31.95 -15.29 -7.32
C PRO A 28 33.44 -15.58 -7.07
N LEU A 29 33.92 -16.77 -7.45
CA LEU A 29 35.32 -17.18 -7.28
C LEU A 29 36.16 -16.84 -8.52
N PRO A 30 37.34 -16.18 -8.38
CA PRO A 30 38.24 -15.87 -9.50
C PRO A 30 38.87 -17.15 -10.11
N PRO A 31 39.51 -17.09 -11.29
CA PRO A 31 39.80 -15.92 -12.16
C PRO A 31 38.60 -15.44 -12.99
N GLN A 32 38.67 -14.23 -13.55
CA GLN A 32 37.65 -13.65 -14.45
C GLN A 32 37.66 -14.34 -15.81
N ASP A 33 36.88 -15.40 -15.91
CA ASP A 33 36.57 -16.14 -17.13
C ASP A 33 35.03 -16.28 -17.28
N ASP A 34 34.57 -16.98 -18.32
CA ASP A 34 33.13 -17.21 -18.54
C ASP A 34 32.44 -17.89 -17.33
N ILE A 35 33.20 -18.65 -16.53
CA ILE A 35 32.71 -19.29 -15.31
C ILE A 35 32.52 -18.26 -14.20
N PHE A 36 33.36 -17.23 -14.10
CA PHE A 36 33.16 -16.11 -13.18
C PHE A 36 31.91 -15.30 -13.52
N ASP A 37 31.66 -15.04 -14.80
CA ASP A 37 30.47 -14.31 -15.27
C ASP A 37 29.17 -15.06 -14.92
N LEU A 38 29.19 -16.40 -15.00
CA LEU A 38 28.10 -17.24 -14.48
C LEU A 38 27.87 -17.05 -12.97
N GLY A 39 28.95 -16.81 -12.21
CA GLY A 39 28.95 -16.47 -10.79
C GLY A 39 28.23 -15.18 -10.50
N VAL A 40 28.59 -14.14 -11.26
CA VAL A 40 27.95 -12.82 -11.14
C VAL A 40 26.45 -12.93 -11.45
N ALA A 41 26.09 -13.61 -12.54
CA ALA A 41 24.68 -13.80 -12.93
C ALA A 41 23.88 -14.57 -11.87
N LEU A 42 24.48 -15.61 -11.26
CA LEU A 42 23.84 -16.39 -10.20
C LEU A 42 23.64 -15.55 -8.92
N THR A 43 24.63 -14.74 -8.53
CA THR A 43 24.51 -13.82 -7.39
C THR A 43 23.42 -12.78 -7.63
N GLN A 44 23.35 -12.19 -8.83
CA GLN A 44 22.29 -11.24 -9.19
C GLN A 44 20.90 -11.89 -9.12
N LEU A 45 20.75 -13.12 -9.62
CA LEU A 45 19.51 -13.86 -9.53
C LEU A 45 19.10 -14.14 -8.07
N GLY A 46 20.07 -14.53 -7.23
CA GLY A 46 19.86 -14.71 -5.79
C GLY A 46 19.31 -13.45 -5.12
N ASN A 47 19.93 -12.29 -5.36
CA ASN A 47 19.50 -11.01 -4.80
C ASN A 47 18.09 -10.60 -5.26
N VAL A 48 17.76 -10.80 -6.54
CA VAL A 48 16.42 -10.51 -7.07
C VAL A 48 15.37 -11.41 -6.44
N MET A 49 15.67 -12.71 -6.27
CA MET A 49 14.78 -13.66 -5.62
C MET A 49 14.58 -13.34 -4.14
N GLU A 50 15.63 -12.97 -3.40
CA GLU A 50 15.50 -12.53 -2.01
C GLU A 50 14.60 -11.31 -1.87
N LYS A 51 14.79 -10.30 -2.72
CA LYS A 51 13.96 -9.10 -2.71
C LYS A 51 12.48 -9.45 -2.96
N ARG A 52 12.20 -10.27 -3.99
CA ARG A 52 10.84 -10.75 -4.31
C ARG A 52 10.22 -11.56 -3.17
N MET A 53 11.01 -12.43 -2.53
CA MET A 53 10.55 -13.22 -1.37
C MET A 53 10.29 -12.35 -0.15
N ALA A 54 11.11 -11.33 0.11
CA ALA A 54 10.89 -10.37 1.18
C ALA A 54 9.59 -9.58 0.95
N GLU A 55 9.38 -9.04 -0.25
CA GLU A 55 8.13 -8.37 -0.65
C GLU A 55 6.92 -9.31 -0.45
N MET A 56 7.02 -10.57 -0.88
CA MET A 56 5.95 -11.56 -0.74
C MET A 56 5.69 -11.94 0.72
N ARG A 57 6.73 -12.04 1.56
CA ARG A 57 6.59 -12.26 3.02
C ARG A 57 5.96 -11.06 3.70
N THR A 58 6.30 -9.83 3.32
CA THR A 58 5.64 -8.62 3.82
C THR A 58 4.16 -8.63 3.45
N LEU A 59 3.81 -8.95 2.21
CA LEU A 59 2.42 -9.08 1.77
C LEU A 59 1.68 -10.22 2.49
N ALA A 60 2.32 -11.37 2.68
CA ALA A 60 1.76 -12.50 3.41
C ALA A 60 1.55 -12.16 4.88
N HIS A 61 2.50 -11.49 5.53
CA HIS A 61 2.37 -11.02 6.90
C HIS A 61 1.26 -9.96 7.04
N LEU A 62 1.14 -9.03 6.08
CA LEU A 62 0.01 -8.10 6.05
C LEU A 62 -1.33 -8.85 5.92
N THR A 63 -1.38 -9.87 5.06
CA THR A 63 -2.57 -10.71 4.85
C THR A 63 -2.89 -11.59 6.07
N GLU A 64 -1.88 -12.07 6.79
CA GLU A 64 -2.01 -12.88 8.01
C GLU A 64 -2.39 -12.02 9.22
N SER A 65 -1.85 -10.80 9.35
CA SER A 65 -2.31 -9.81 10.33
C SER A 65 -3.79 -9.45 10.10
N ILE A 66 -4.25 -9.37 8.85
CA ILE A 66 -5.67 -9.21 8.52
C ILE A 66 -6.49 -10.45 8.94
N ASN A 67 -5.91 -11.65 8.93
CA ASN A 67 -6.61 -12.92 9.21
C ASN A 67 -6.53 -13.42 10.66
N THR A 68 -5.69 -12.84 11.54
CA THR A 68 -5.42 -13.34 12.91
C THR A 68 -6.37 -12.82 14.00
N GLY A 69 -7.49 -12.20 13.63
CA GLY A 69 -8.48 -11.69 14.59
C GLY A 69 -8.18 -10.29 15.12
N LEU A 70 -7.30 -9.53 14.44
CA LEU A 70 -7.24 -8.09 14.60
C LEU A 70 -8.58 -7.47 14.18
N THR A 71 -9.05 -6.54 14.99
CA THR A 71 -10.19 -5.70 14.62
C THR A 71 -9.81 -4.82 13.44
N LEU A 72 -10.79 -4.42 12.62
CA LEU A 72 -10.58 -3.51 11.49
C LEU A 72 -9.80 -2.25 11.90
N ASP A 73 -10.09 -1.73 13.09
CA ASP A 73 -9.46 -0.54 13.66
C ASP A 73 -7.94 -0.75 13.88
N GLU A 74 -7.51 -1.93 14.34
CA GLU A 74 -6.07 -2.25 14.54
C GLU A 74 -5.31 -2.34 13.21
N VAL A 75 -5.93 -2.92 12.18
CA VAL A 75 -5.34 -2.97 10.84
C VAL A 75 -5.18 -1.56 10.27
N LEU A 76 -6.21 -0.72 10.40
CA LEU A 76 -6.17 0.67 9.91
C LEU A 76 -5.16 1.53 10.69
N ASP A 77 -5.02 1.29 11.99
CA ASP A 77 -3.98 1.92 12.81
C ASP A 77 -2.57 1.54 12.32
N GLN A 78 -2.33 0.28 12.00
CA GLN A 78 -1.06 -0.16 11.44
C GLN A 78 -0.79 0.48 10.07
N VAL A 79 -1.81 0.59 9.22
CA VAL A 79 -1.70 1.29 7.92
C VAL A 79 -1.32 2.75 8.13
N TYR A 80 -1.96 3.44 9.08
CA TYR A 80 -1.66 4.83 9.42
C TYR A 80 -0.22 5.07 9.88
N HIS A 81 0.40 4.09 10.55
CA HIS A 81 1.80 4.20 10.94
C HIS A 81 2.77 3.81 9.82
N SER A 82 2.40 2.85 8.97
CA SER A 82 3.30 2.28 7.96
C SER A 82 3.38 3.10 6.67
N PHE A 83 2.29 3.74 6.25
CA PHE A 83 2.23 4.43 4.94
C PHE A 83 3.00 5.75 4.89
N ARG A 84 3.38 6.34 6.04
CA ARG A 84 4.13 7.61 6.09
C ARG A 84 5.47 7.56 5.36
N ALA A 85 6.04 6.36 5.19
CA ALA A 85 7.29 6.18 4.44
C ALA A 85 7.12 6.28 2.91
N ILE A 86 5.88 6.20 2.40
CA ILE A 86 5.57 6.15 0.97
C ILE A 86 4.96 7.47 0.49
N ILE A 87 4.00 8.02 1.25
CA ILE A 87 3.33 9.28 0.92
C ILE A 87 3.18 10.16 2.18
N PRO A 88 3.44 11.49 2.09
CA PRO A 88 3.14 12.40 3.17
C PRO A 88 1.63 12.58 3.30
N TYR A 89 1.09 12.32 4.49
CA TYR A 89 -0.29 12.64 4.86
C TYR A 89 -0.35 13.05 6.32
N ASP A 90 -1.35 13.86 6.62
CA ASP A 90 -1.68 14.31 7.96
C ASP A 90 -2.90 13.56 8.51
N ARG A 91 -3.80 13.12 7.62
CA ARG A 91 -5.04 12.43 7.99
C ARG A 91 -5.32 11.24 7.07
N ILE A 92 -5.75 10.12 7.65
CA ILE A 92 -6.40 9.03 6.93
C ILE A 92 -7.86 8.92 7.38
N GLY A 93 -8.77 8.85 6.41
CA GLY A 93 -10.17 8.48 6.63
C GLY A 93 -10.48 7.14 5.97
N PHE A 94 -11.38 6.38 6.58
CA PHE A 94 -11.87 5.12 6.05
C PHE A 94 -13.40 5.09 6.13
N SER A 95 -14.04 4.80 5.00
CA SER A 95 -15.50 4.71 4.91
C SER A 95 -15.92 3.42 4.21
N LEU A 96 -17.02 2.84 4.67
CA LEU A 96 -17.71 1.74 4.01
C LEU A 96 -18.99 2.23 3.35
N LEU A 97 -19.44 1.51 2.34
CA LEU A 97 -20.77 1.73 1.78
C LEU A 97 -21.84 1.28 2.80
N SER A 98 -22.94 2.01 2.88
CA SER A 98 -24.15 1.54 3.54
C SER A 98 -24.71 0.29 2.86
N GLU A 99 -25.57 -0.47 3.55
CA GLU A 99 -26.13 -1.72 3.01
C GLU A 99 -26.93 -1.51 1.71
N ASP A 100 -27.56 -0.34 1.56
CA ASP A 100 -28.26 0.09 0.35
C ASP A 100 -27.33 0.60 -0.75
N GLY A 101 -26.05 0.85 -0.45
CA GLY A 101 -25.05 1.38 -1.37
C GLY A 101 -25.19 2.87 -1.70
N GLU A 102 -26.12 3.58 -1.08
CA GLU A 102 -26.45 4.97 -1.40
C GLU A 102 -25.50 5.97 -0.73
N SER A 103 -24.93 5.60 0.41
CA SER A 103 -24.12 6.47 1.26
C SER A 103 -22.77 5.86 1.61
N ALA A 104 -21.77 6.73 1.80
CA ALA A 104 -20.49 6.37 2.40
C ALA A 104 -20.53 6.71 3.88
N VAL A 105 -20.26 5.73 4.73
CA VAL A 105 -20.28 5.82 6.20
C VAL A 105 -18.85 5.78 6.72
N ALA A 106 -18.40 6.88 7.32
CA ALA A 106 -17.11 6.94 7.99
C ALA A 106 -17.07 5.92 9.12
N THR A 107 -16.19 4.93 9.03
CA THR A 107 -16.08 3.84 10.02
C THR A 107 -14.87 4.04 10.92
N TRP A 108 -13.85 4.74 10.41
CA TRP A 108 -12.61 5.02 11.13
C TRP A 108 -11.94 6.27 10.54
N ALA A 109 -11.25 7.04 11.37
CA ALA A 109 -10.44 8.16 10.95
C ALA A 109 -9.30 8.41 11.95
N ARG A 110 -8.14 8.83 11.45
CA ARG A 110 -7.01 9.21 12.29
C ARG A 110 -6.27 10.38 11.67
N SER A 111 -5.91 11.35 12.50
CA SER A 111 -5.18 12.56 12.14
C SER A 111 -3.97 12.72 13.06
N SER A 112 -2.95 13.46 12.61
CA SER A 112 -1.86 13.93 13.46
C SER A 112 -2.31 15.02 14.43
N GLU A 113 -3.44 15.68 14.16
CA GLU A 113 -4.03 16.73 14.99
C GLU A 113 -5.31 16.24 15.69
N SER A 114 -5.73 16.94 16.74
CA SER A 114 -6.88 16.59 17.56
C SER A 114 -8.25 16.99 16.99
N ASP A 115 -8.33 18.00 16.12
CA ASP A 115 -9.61 18.49 15.59
C ASP A 115 -10.04 17.70 14.35
N LEU A 116 -10.78 16.62 14.58
CA LEU A 116 -11.47 15.83 13.55
C LEU A 116 -12.96 16.21 13.52
N GLN A 117 -13.39 16.83 12.41
CA GLN A 117 -14.79 17.13 12.11
C GLN A 117 -15.49 15.91 11.51
N ILE A 118 -14.85 15.21 10.58
CA ILE A 118 -15.38 13.94 10.04
C ILE A 118 -14.91 12.78 10.91
N GLN A 119 -15.82 12.31 11.77
CA GLN A 119 -15.62 11.20 12.71
C GLN A 119 -16.43 9.96 12.33
N LYS A 120 -16.21 8.87 13.07
CA LYS A 120 -16.96 7.62 12.94
C LYS A 120 -18.47 7.89 13.06
N GLY A 121 -19.24 7.39 12.09
CA GLY A 121 -20.68 7.59 11.97
C GLY A 121 -21.10 8.74 11.06
N PHE A 122 -20.17 9.59 10.59
CA PHE A 122 -20.48 10.57 9.55
C PHE A 122 -20.92 9.87 8.26
N MET A 123 -22.00 10.35 7.64
CA MET A 123 -22.59 9.77 6.44
C MET A 123 -22.69 10.83 5.35
N ALA A 124 -22.28 10.48 4.13
CA ALA A 124 -22.45 11.35 2.97
C ALA A 124 -23.04 10.56 1.78
N PRO A 125 -23.97 11.16 1.02
CA PRO A 125 -24.52 10.53 -0.17
C PRO A 125 -23.44 10.36 -1.23
N ILE A 126 -23.46 9.22 -1.92
CA ILE A 126 -22.51 8.93 -3.00
C ILE A 126 -23.06 9.46 -4.32
N HIS A 127 -24.34 9.27 -4.58
CA HIS A 127 -24.99 9.76 -5.78
C HIS A 127 -24.91 11.30 -5.86
N GLY A 128 -24.54 11.82 -7.03
CA GLY A 128 -24.31 13.25 -7.23
C GLY A 128 -23.01 13.78 -6.64
N SER A 129 -22.27 12.96 -5.89
CA SER A 129 -20.94 13.30 -5.40
C SER A 129 -19.85 12.87 -6.39
N SER A 130 -18.65 13.40 -6.15
CA SER A 130 -17.45 12.94 -6.85
C SER A 130 -17.01 11.51 -6.50
N LEU A 131 -17.49 10.95 -5.38
CA LEU A 131 -17.21 9.55 -5.01
C LEU A 131 -17.89 8.55 -5.95
N TRP A 132 -19.03 8.94 -6.55
CA TRP A 132 -19.71 8.11 -7.53
C TRP A 132 -18.80 7.74 -8.70
N GLY A 133 -18.07 8.72 -9.25
CA GLY A 133 -17.14 8.49 -10.36
C GLY A 133 -16.02 7.51 -10.00
N ILE A 134 -15.47 7.64 -8.79
CA ILE A 134 -14.41 6.76 -8.26
C ILE A 134 -14.92 5.33 -8.09
N LEU A 135 -16.14 5.17 -7.58
CA LEU A 135 -16.75 3.86 -7.39
C LEU A 135 -17.01 3.17 -8.74
N GLN A 136 -17.49 3.91 -9.73
CA GLN A 136 -17.75 3.39 -11.08
C GLN A 136 -16.45 2.98 -11.77
N SER A 137 -15.45 3.87 -11.82
CA SER A 137 -14.20 3.62 -12.53
C SER A 137 -13.28 2.63 -11.81
N GLY A 138 -13.36 2.53 -10.48
CA GLY A 138 -12.41 1.77 -9.67
C GLY A 138 -11.01 2.40 -9.63
N THR A 139 -10.85 3.63 -10.12
CA THR A 139 -9.55 4.33 -10.18
C THR A 139 -9.44 5.34 -9.05
N PRO A 140 -8.28 5.45 -8.37
CA PRO A 140 -8.05 6.51 -7.41
C PRO A 140 -8.20 7.92 -8.01
N ARG A 141 -8.57 8.88 -7.17
CA ARG A 141 -8.65 10.30 -7.52
C ARG A 141 -7.70 11.10 -6.65
N ILE A 142 -6.96 12.03 -7.27
CA ILE A 142 -6.11 12.99 -6.58
C ILE A 142 -6.73 14.39 -6.75
N LEU A 143 -6.87 15.10 -5.65
CA LEU A 143 -7.17 16.53 -5.58
C LEU A 143 -5.96 17.22 -4.98
N ASN A 144 -5.26 18.04 -5.78
CA ASN A 144 -4.08 18.77 -5.33
C ASN A 144 -4.43 20.07 -4.59
N ASP A 145 -5.62 20.61 -4.83
CA ASP A 145 -6.13 21.80 -4.14
C ASP A 145 -7.61 21.60 -3.77
N LEU A 146 -7.84 21.39 -2.48
CA LEU A 146 -9.16 21.18 -1.89
C LEU A 146 -9.94 22.49 -1.78
N GLU A 147 -9.29 23.65 -1.66
CA GLU A 147 -9.97 24.94 -1.64
C GLU A 147 -10.49 25.30 -3.04
N GLU A 148 -9.66 25.08 -4.07
CA GLU A 148 -10.08 25.26 -5.45
C GLU A 148 -11.24 24.31 -5.78
N TYR A 149 -11.11 23.04 -5.38
CA TYR A 149 -12.18 22.06 -5.57
C TYR A 149 -13.46 22.48 -4.83
N LEU A 150 -13.36 22.98 -3.60
CA LEU A 150 -14.48 23.47 -2.81
C LEU A 150 -15.14 24.69 -3.45
N ALA A 151 -14.37 25.61 -4.03
CA ALA A 151 -14.91 26.77 -4.74
C ALA A 151 -15.77 26.35 -5.95
N GLN A 152 -15.42 25.23 -6.60
CA GLN A 152 -16.19 24.65 -7.71
C GLN A 152 -17.37 23.80 -7.24
N HIS A 153 -17.29 23.24 -6.03
CA HIS A 153 -18.31 22.38 -5.42
C HIS A 153 -18.71 22.89 -4.04
N PRO A 154 -19.30 24.10 -3.95
CA PRO A 154 -19.53 24.76 -2.68
C PRO A 154 -20.48 23.98 -1.77
N ASP A 155 -21.37 23.15 -2.33
CA ASP A 155 -22.34 22.35 -1.56
C ASP A 155 -21.75 21.04 -1.02
N SER A 156 -20.46 20.77 -1.25
CA SER A 156 -19.79 19.55 -0.76
C SER A 156 -19.46 19.66 0.73
N GLU A 157 -20.42 19.33 1.60
CA GLU A 157 -20.25 19.31 3.06
C GLU A 157 -18.97 18.56 3.50
N PRO A 158 -18.65 17.35 3.01
CA PRO A 158 -17.43 16.67 3.43
C PRO A 158 -16.15 17.44 3.07
N THR A 159 -16.15 18.14 1.93
CA THR A 159 -15.02 18.98 1.52
C THR A 159 -14.91 20.21 2.40
N GLN A 160 -16.03 20.85 2.74
CA GLN A 160 -16.03 22.00 3.66
C GLN A 160 -15.41 21.63 5.01
N LEU A 161 -15.82 20.50 5.59
CA LEU A 161 -15.32 20.03 6.88
C LEU A 161 -13.80 19.75 6.83
N ILE A 162 -13.33 19.07 5.79
CA ILE A 162 -11.90 18.74 5.61
C ILE A 162 -11.05 19.99 5.37
N VAL A 163 -11.53 20.95 4.59
CA VAL A 163 -10.84 22.25 4.41
C VAL A 163 -10.81 23.04 5.72
N HIS A 164 -11.88 22.99 6.51
CA HIS A 164 -11.92 23.60 7.84
C HIS A 164 -10.94 22.95 8.84
N GLU A 165 -10.66 21.64 8.70
CA GLU A 165 -9.56 20.95 9.41
C GLU A 165 -8.15 21.40 8.95
N GLY A 166 -8.07 22.27 7.93
CA GLY A 166 -6.82 22.83 7.40
C GLY A 166 -6.15 21.97 6.33
N LEU A 167 -6.84 20.95 5.79
CA LEU A 167 -6.30 20.06 4.76
C LEU A 167 -6.39 20.72 3.37
N ARG A 168 -5.35 20.52 2.57
CA ARG A 168 -5.13 21.19 1.27
C ARG A 168 -5.20 20.26 0.09
N SER A 169 -4.83 19.00 0.26
CA SER A 169 -4.84 18.00 -0.81
C SER A 169 -5.42 16.67 -0.32
N SER A 170 -5.95 15.88 -1.24
CA SER A 170 -6.57 14.58 -0.94
C SER A 170 -6.35 13.56 -2.05
N LEU A 171 -5.94 12.35 -1.67
CA LEU A 171 -5.99 11.15 -2.48
C LEU A 171 -7.14 10.27 -1.96
N THR A 172 -8.08 9.94 -2.84
CA THR A 172 -9.18 9.03 -2.56
C THR A 172 -9.00 7.74 -3.34
N CYS A 173 -8.89 6.61 -2.65
CA CYS A 173 -8.76 5.29 -3.24
C CYS A 173 -10.04 4.47 -3.02
N PRO A 174 -10.59 3.83 -4.07
CA PRO A 174 -11.68 2.88 -3.88
C PRO A 174 -11.18 1.60 -3.21
N LEU A 175 -12.02 1.01 -2.36
CA LEU A 175 -11.79 -0.29 -1.76
C LEU A 175 -12.60 -1.34 -2.51
N ILE A 176 -11.90 -2.34 -3.05
CA ILE A 176 -12.48 -3.41 -3.84
C ILE A 176 -12.09 -4.75 -3.19
N ALA A 177 -13.09 -5.54 -2.81
CA ALA A 177 -12.92 -6.86 -2.22
C ALA A 177 -13.80 -7.87 -2.97
N ASN A 178 -13.21 -8.96 -3.48
CA ASN A 178 -13.92 -9.99 -4.27
C ASN A 178 -14.78 -9.38 -5.40
N ASP A 179 -14.19 -8.46 -6.18
CA ASP A 179 -14.84 -7.70 -7.26
C ASP A 179 -16.03 -6.82 -6.82
N LYS A 180 -16.25 -6.66 -5.52
CA LYS A 180 -17.26 -5.75 -4.95
C LYS A 180 -16.58 -4.49 -4.44
N ARG A 181 -17.11 -3.32 -4.83
CA ARG A 181 -16.73 -2.05 -4.22
C ARG A 181 -17.35 -2.00 -2.83
N VAL A 182 -16.53 -1.81 -1.81
CA VAL A 182 -16.97 -1.87 -0.40
C VAL A 182 -16.82 -0.53 0.33
N GLY A 183 -16.09 0.43 -0.25
CA GLY A 183 -15.89 1.71 0.37
C GLY A 183 -14.74 2.51 -0.23
N PHE A 184 -14.17 3.38 0.60
CA PHE A 184 -13.10 4.31 0.22
C PHE A 184 -12.08 4.47 1.34
N MET A 185 -10.84 4.72 0.93
CA MET A 185 -9.77 5.18 1.80
C MET A 185 -9.31 6.55 1.33
N PHE A 186 -9.20 7.48 2.27
CA PHE A 186 -8.84 8.87 2.03
C PHE A 186 -7.50 9.16 2.68
N PHE A 187 -6.54 9.68 1.93
CA PHE A 187 -5.30 10.25 2.46
C PHE A 187 -5.38 11.75 2.23
N SER A 188 -5.25 12.55 3.27
CA SER A 188 -5.32 14.00 3.16
C SER A 188 -4.09 14.63 3.79
N SER A 189 -3.63 15.72 3.18
CA SER A 189 -2.42 16.44 3.58
C SER A 189 -2.68 17.93 3.62
N LYS A 190 -1.96 18.64 4.48
CA LYS A 190 -1.92 20.11 4.55
C LYS A 190 -0.97 20.72 3.52
N GLN A 191 -0.22 19.90 2.80
CA GLN A 191 0.66 20.32 1.69
C GLN A 191 -0.11 20.45 0.38
#